data_AF-B0CW99-F1
#
_entry.id   AF-B0CW99-F1
#
_cell.length_a   1.000
_cell.length_b   1.000
_cell.length_c   1.000
_cell.angle_alpha   90.00
_cell.angle_beta   90.00
_cell.angle_gamma   90.00
#
_symmetry.space_group_name_H-M   'P 1'
#
loop_
_entity.id
_entity.type
_entity.pdbx_description
1 polymer ?
#
loop_
_entity_poly.entity_id
_entity_poly.type
_entity_poly.pdbx_seq_one_letter_code
_entity_poly.pdbx_strand_id
1 'polypeptide(L)'
;MPVTFSPTSLRAESFPPTVASTPLSASSLLTSACPQQSRFCASLLQSSLPAESHNTIPQRNGLVYTILEAYNKHRHLRLRPDDVWTAILIQFNFFVNGRSEKLRSLFVAHEGKKKLVVIASGNRYAVDFGAMAKNMTRELEKNVVDPSLRAWILPTFSTTTTTDTIVASAIMMSSMKKYFDYEFCLECGIPSVTLEGEKEDWEDILQRIEKLKEYGVEAVGWYHLLRPVLAQFVSAFDDRKSKENKEFWGKVCHRDGGGSGPPFLGGWVTAFCAFDEDGKWLGHRFKKGIVEATSLLGLPPHTLSASDFFATFTDDGNWDQNEPTLSIAGARYHLVDSDEIPVGCTGVDVLVDDNGDEIPCMMTAGLFGTEISGDLRDTVRPVSGWWMFEKVTEPEEKTD
;
A
#
# COMPACT_ATOMS: atom_id res chain seq x y z
N MET A 1 -15.80 14.78 12.38
CA MET A 1 -15.29 13.87 13.41
C MET A 1 -14.90 12.56 12.74
N PRO A 2 -13.86 11.86 13.22
CA PRO A 2 -13.44 10.57 12.69
C PRO A 2 -14.59 9.57 12.56
N VAL A 3 -14.55 8.74 11.52
CA VAL A 3 -15.60 7.76 11.21
C VAL A 3 -15.05 6.34 11.15
N THR A 4 -15.61 5.46 11.99
CA THR A 4 -15.31 4.03 12.00
C THR A 4 -16.48 3.23 11.44
N PHE A 5 -16.20 2.24 10.59
CA PHE A 5 -17.18 1.32 10.02
C PHE A 5 -16.55 -0.04 9.71
N SER A 6 -17.39 -1.08 9.57
CA SER A 6 -16.95 -2.45 9.27
C SER A 6 -17.35 -2.87 7.85
N PRO A 7 -16.38 -2.98 6.91
CA PRO A 7 -16.61 -3.56 5.59
C PRO A 7 -17.10 -5.01 5.66
N THR A 8 -16.43 -5.81 6.50
CA THR A 8 -16.68 -7.25 6.68
C THR A 8 -17.29 -7.56 8.05
N SER A 9 -17.69 -8.81 8.28
CA SER A 9 -18.05 -9.35 9.60
C SER A 9 -16.90 -10.12 10.27
N LEU A 10 -15.68 -9.99 9.75
CA LEU A 10 -14.49 -10.64 10.28
C LEU A 10 -14.13 -10.04 11.65
N ARG A 11 -13.42 -10.82 12.47
CA ARG A 11 -12.84 -10.32 13.72
C ARG A 11 -11.41 -9.84 13.45
N ALA A 12 -10.96 -8.84 14.19
CA ALA A 12 -9.57 -8.45 14.10
C ALA A 12 -8.65 -9.47 14.78
N GLU A 13 -7.47 -9.69 14.20
CA GLU A 13 -6.40 -10.47 14.79
C GLU A 13 -5.37 -9.54 15.44
N SER A 14 -4.96 -9.87 16.66
CA SER A 14 -3.82 -9.24 17.33
C SER A 14 -2.50 -9.59 16.66
N PHE A 15 -1.58 -8.65 16.61
CA PHE A 15 -0.16 -8.98 16.56
C PHE A 15 0.27 -9.61 17.89
N PRO A 16 0.95 -10.76 17.89
CA PRO A 16 1.56 -11.29 19.10
C PRO A 16 2.53 -10.28 19.75
N PRO A 17 2.89 -10.45 21.05
CA PRO A 17 3.68 -9.47 21.84
C PRO A 17 5.14 -9.26 21.39
N THR A 18 5.43 -9.58 20.15
CA THR A 18 6.72 -10.03 19.63
C THR A 18 7.07 -9.37 18.30
N VAL A 19 6.05 -9.06 17.49
CA VAL A 19 6.19 -8.21 16.30
C VAL A 19 6.34 -6.76 16.73
N ALA A 20 7.42 -6.14 16.28
CA ALA A 20 7.91 -4.83 16.74
C ALA A 20 8.02 -4.73 18.29
N SER A 21 8.18 -5.88 18.96
CA SER A 21 8.71 -5.98 20.32
C SER A 21 10.22 -5.83 20.31
N THR A 22 10.87 -6.29 19.22
CA THR A 22 12.07 -5.67 18.64
C THR A 22 11.75 -4.21 18.45
N PRO A 23 12.25 -3.32 19.30
CA PRO A 23 12.10 -1.92 19.06
C PRO A 23 13.30 -1.53 18.16
N LEU A 24 13.12 -0.74 17.10
CA LEU A 24 14.15 -0.51 16.06
C LEU A 24 14.88 0.82 16.23
N SER A 25 16.08 1.01 15.63
CA SER A 25 16.67 2.35 15.49
C SER A 25 16.06 3.12 14.33
N ALA A 26 16.18 4.45 14.38
CA ALA A 26 15.91 5.30 13.22
C ALA A 26 16.75 4.88 12.00
N SER A 27 18.02 4.49 12.17
CA SER A 27 18.87 4.00 11.08
C SER A 27 18.44 2.63 10.54
N SER A 28 17.99 1.70 11.40
CA SER A 28 17.43 0.41 10.96
C SER A 28 16.14 0.62 10.17
N LEU A 29 15.27 1.53 10.60
CA LEU A 29 14.06 1.89 9.87
C LEU A 29 14.39 2.50 8.50
N LEU A 30 15.41 3.38 8.41
CA LEU A 30 15.90 3.95 7.15
C LEU A 30 16.36 2.85 6.18
N THR A 31 17.22 1.94 6.64
CA THR A 31 17.74 0.83 5.83
C THR A 31 16.67 -0.15 5.36
N SER A 32 15.63 -0.39 6.16
CA SER A 32 14.52 -1.29 5.78
C SER A 32 13.46 -0.63 4.89
N ALA A 33 13.19 0.67 5.05
CA ALA A 33 12.13 1.37 4.31
C ALA A 33 12.62 2.07 3.04
N CYS A 34 13.82 2.65 3.06
CA CYS A 34 14.39 3.45 1.96
C CYS A 34 15.78 2.92 1.58
N PRO A 35 15.88 1.66 1.08
CA PRO A 35 17.13 0.93 0.87
C PRO A 35 18.00 1.43 -0.30
N GLN A 36 17.54 2.43 -1.05
CA GLN A 36 18.38 3.18 -1.99
C GLN A 36 19.09 4.32 -1.23
N GLN A 37 18.31 5.17 -0.58
CA GLN A 37 18.76 6.35 0.15
C GLN A 37 19.72 5.96 1.29
N SER A 38 19.46 4.85 1.98
CA SER A 38 20.32 4.35 3.06
C SER A 38 21.73 3.97 2.61
N ARG A 39 21.97 3.70 1.31
CA ARG A 39 23.32 3.39 0.78
C ARG A 39 24.25 4.60 0.83
N PHE A 40 23.68 5.80 0.75
CA PHE A 40 24.43 7.04 0.88
C PHE A 40 24.64 7.45 2.34
N CYS A 41 23.99 6.82 3.33
CA CYS A 41 24.07 7.24 4.73
C CYS A 41 25.41 6.84 5.38
N ALA A 42 26.33 7.81 5.50
CA ALA A 42 27.55 7.66 6.29
C ALA A 42 27.25 7.77 7.80
N SER A 43 26.49 8.79 8.19
CA SER A 43 26.13 9.08 9.58
C SER A 43 24.71 9.66 9.66
N LEU A 44 23.88 9.16 10.58
CA LEU A 44 22.52 9.67 10.76
C LEU A 44 22.54 10.93 11.63
N LEU A 45 22.25 12.09 11.04
CA LEU A 45 22.13 13.36 11.75
C LEU A 45 20.81 13.45 12.51
N GLN A 46 19.66 13.29 11.84
CA GLN A 46 18.33 13.33 12.47
C GLN A 46 17.34 12.28 11.96
N SER A 47 16.37 11.93 12.79
CA SER A 47 15.03 11.52 12.34
C SER A 47 13.91 12.25 13.09
N SER A 48 12.74 12.37 12.45
CA SER A 48 11.48 12.68 13.14
C SER A 48 10.89 11.48 13.87
N LEU A 49 11.29 10.26 13.48
CA LEU A 49 10.87 9.04 14.15
C LEU A 49 11.54 9.03 15.54
N PRO A 50 10.80 8.73 16.61
CA PRO A 50 11.40 8.68 17.92
C PRO A 50 12.57 7.68 17.93
N ALA A 51 13.67 8.10 18.58
CA ALA A 51 14.83 7.24 18.89
C ALA A 51 14.39 5.84 19.35
N GLU A 52 13.26 5.82 20.06
CA GLU A 52 12.57 4.63 20.52
C GLU A 52 11.15 4.43 19.91
N SER A 53 10.99 4.37 18.57
CA SER A 53 9.72 3.98 17.91
C SER A 53 9.33 2.51 18.14
N HIS A 54 8.67 2.22 19.27
CA HIS A 54 8.11 0.89 19.55
C HIS A 54 6.91 0.62 18.63
N ASN A 55 6.59 -0.66 18.38
CA ASN A 55 5.41 -1.08 17.62
C ASN A 55 5.39 -0.75 16.11
N THR A 56 6.47 -0.21 15.53
CA THR A 56 6.56 0.01 14.07
C THR A 56 7.19 -1.18 13.35
N ILE A 57 6.50 -1.69 12.33
CA ILE A 57 7.06 -2.58 11.31
C ILE A 57 7.54 -1.72 10.14
N PRO A 58 8.83 -1.70 9.76
CA PRO A 58 9.28 -0.98 8.58
C PRO A 58 8.73 -1.62 7.30
N GLN A 59 8.40 -0.80 6.32
CA GLN A 59 7.87 -1.23 5.03
C GLN A 59 8.42 -0.33 3.92
N ARG A 60 8.76 -0.91 2.76
CA ARG A 60 9.23 -0.17 1.59
C ARG A 60 8.20 0.87 1.11
N ASN A 61 6.91 0.59 1.28
CA ASN A 61 5.79 1.51 1.01
C ASN A 61 4.79 1.51 2.17
N GLY A 62 4.89 2.48 3.09
CA GLY A 62 4.13 2.50 4.33
C GLY A 62 2.60 2.55 4.18
N LEU A 63 2.05 3.12 3.11
CA LEU A 63 0.60 3.09 2.87
C LEU A 63 0.16 1.71 2.35
N VAL A 64 0.77 1.26 1.25
CA VAL A 64 0.33 0.07 0.52
C VAL A 64 0.49 -1.19 1.38
N TYR A 65 1.63 -1.37 2.05
CA TYR A 65 1.83 -2.54 2.91
C TYR A 65 1.02 -2.49 4.22
N THR A 66 0.68 -1.31 4.75
CA THR A 66 -0.27 -1.20 5.88
C THR A 66 -1.68 -1.65 5.46
N ILE A 67 -2.13 -1.20 4.29
CA ILE A 67 -3.44 -1.57 3.72
C ILE A 67 -3.48 -3.07 3.41
N LEU A 68 -2.39 -3.64 2.88
CA LEU A 68 -2.23 -5.08 2.66
C LEU A 68 -2.23 -5.87 3.96
N GLU A 69 -1.54 -5.42 5.01
CA GLU A 69 -1.55 -6.08 6.32
C GLU A 69 -2.95 -6.07 6.94
N ALA A 70 -3.68 -4.94 6.86
CA ALA A 70 -5.06 -4.87 7.32
C ALA A 70 -6.00 -5.84 6.58
N TYR A 71 -5.84 -5.97 5.27
CA TYR A 71 -6.66 -6.83 4.42
C TYR A 71 -6.30 -8.32 4.56
N ASN A 72 -5.00 -8.68 4.57
CA ASN A 72 -4.51 -10.06 4.55
C ASN A 72 -4.28 -10.69 5.94
N LYS A 73 -4.26 -9.88 7.01
CA LYS A 73 -4.09 -10.33 8.41
C LYS A 73 -5.17 -9.77 9.35
N HIS A 74 -6.30 -9.35 8.78
CA HIS A 74 -7.48 -8.89 9.51
C HIS A 74 -7.15 -7.88 10.61
N ARG A 75 -6.49 -6.77 10.28
CA ARG A 75 -6.25 -5.69 11.24
C ARG A 75 -7.31 -4.60 11.08
N HIS A 76 -7.68 -3.95 12.17
CA HIS A 76 -8.44 -2.70 12.10
C HIS A 76 -7.58 -1.64 11.39
N LEU A 77 -8.00 -1.16 10.22
CA LEU A 77 -7.27 -0.14 9.46
C LEU A 77 -7.62 1.25 9.99
N ARG A 78 -6.61 2.10 10.19
CA ARG A 78 -6.76 3.50 10.54
C ARG A 78 -5.93 4.36 9.58
N LEU A 79 -6.54 5.38 8.99
CA LEU A 79 -5.93 6.26 7.98
C LEU A 79 -6.19 7.73 8.33
N ARG A 80 -5.16 8.57 8.26
CA ARG A 80 -5.30 10.03 8.29
C ARG A 80 -5.37 10.62 6.88
N PRO A 81 -5.98 11.80 6.73
CA PRO A 81 -5.84 12.63 5.52
C PRO A 81 -4.35 12.80 5.13
N ASP A 82 -3.49 13.08 6.11
CA ASP A 82 -2.04 13.25 5.93
C ASP A 82 -1.36 12.05 5.29
N ASP A 83 -1.70 10.82 5.71
CA ASP A 83 -1.04 9.60 5.26
C ASP A 83 -1.36 9.35 3.77
N VAL A 84 -2.62 9.57 3.39
CA VAL A 84 -3.10 9.42 2.01
C VAL A 84 -2.58 10.53 1.11
N TRP A 85 -2.57 11.78 1.60
CA TRP A 85 -2.00 12.91 0.86
C TRP A 85 -0.48 12.79 0.69
N THR A 86 0.24 12.27 1.68
CA THR A 86 1.68 12.02 1.58
C THR A 86 1.99 10.98 0.49
N ALA A 87 1.22 9.89 0.39
CA ALA A 87 1.37 8.92 -0.69
C ALA A 87 1.13 9.53 -2.09
N ILE A 88 0.15 10.43 -2.21
CA ILE A 88 -0.07 11.20 -3.44
C ILE A 88 1.14 12.11 -3.72
N LEU A 89 1.66 12.84 -2.74
CA LEU A 89 2.82 13.71 -2.93
C LEU A 89 4.10 12.93 -3.35
N ILE A 90 4.30 11.71 -2.85
CA ILE A 90 5.41 10.83 -3.26
C ILE A 90 5.28 10.43 -4.74
N GLN A 91 4.10 9.96 -5.15
CA GLN A 91 3.84 9.60 -6.55
C GLN A 91 3.92 10.81 -7.50
N PHE A 92 3.48 11.99 -7.06
CA PHE A 92 3.67 13.24 -7.79
C PHE A 92 5.14 13.65 -7.89
N ASN A 93 5.94 13.40 -6.85
CA ASN A 93 7.39 13.65 -6.87
C ASN A 93 8.11 12.78 -7.92
N PHE A 94 7.80 11.49 -8.01
CA PHE A 94 8.36 10.63 -9.07
C PHE A 94 7.95 11.10 -10.46
N PHE A 95 6.65 11.36 -10.68
CA PHE A 95 6.15 11.91 -11.94
C PHE A 95 6.85 13.22 -12.34
N VAL A 96 7.01 14.16 -11.41
CA VAL A 96 7.68 15.45 -11.69
C VAL A 96 9.17 15.25 -11.97
N ASN A 97 9.87 14.40 -11.23
CA ASN A 97 11.30 14.14 -11.45
C ASN A 97 11.54 13.47 -12.81
N GLY A 98 10.78 12.41 -13.13
CA GLY A 98 10.81 11.71 -14.41
C GLY A 98 10.32 12.55 -15.61
N ARG A 99 9.78 13.75 -15.37
CA ARG A 99 9.36 14.72 -16.40
C ARG A 99 9.99 16.11 -16.19
N SER A 100 11.06 16.19 -15.40
CA SER A 100 11.62 17.45 -14.86
C SER A 100 11.89 18.52 -15.93
N GLU A 101 12.56 18.18 -17.03
CA GLU A 101 12.80 19.15 -18.13
C GLU A 101 11.52 19.54 -18.90
N LYS A 102 10.53 18.65 -19.02
CA LYS A 102 9.24 18.98 -19.65
C LYS A 102 8.40 19.94 -18.80
N LEU A 103 8.58 19.90 -17.47
CA LEU A 103 7.76 20.66 -16.51
C LEU A 103 8.50 21.86 -15.88
N ARG A 104 9.81 22.03 -16.13
CA ARG A 104 10.68 23.08 -15.55
C ARG A 104 10.03 24.47 -15.57
N SER A 105 9.49 24.87 -16.72
CA SER A 105 8.85 26.18 -16.94
C SER A 105 7.53 26.40 -16.21
N LEU A 106 6.91 25.34 -15.67
CA LEU A 106 5.69 25.43 -14.84
C LEU A 106 6.02 25.62 -13.35
N PHE A 107 7.23 25.29 -12.91
CA PHE A 107 7.61 25.27 -11.49
C PHE A 107 8.66 26.32 -11.10
N VAL A 108 9.59 26.69 -11.98
CA VAL A 108 10.65 27.67 -11.67
C VAL A 108 10.94 28.62 -12.82
N ALA A 109 11.12 29.91 -12.48
CA ALA A 109 11.55 30.97 -13.40
C ALA A 109 13.08 31.16 -13.45
N HIS A 110 13.86 30.16 -13.03
CA HIS A 110 15.32 30.21 -12.91
C HIS A 110 15.94 28.80 -13.05
N GLU A 111 17.27 28.76 -13.19
CA GLU A 111 18.08 27.55 -13.16
C GLU A 111 18.88 27.53 -11.84
N GLY A 112 18.66 26.55 -10.93
CA GLY A 112 19.36 26.50 -9.63
C GLY A 112 18.68 25.69 -8.48
N LYS A 113 19.20 25.82 -7.24
CA LYS A 113 18.73 25.22 -5.96
C LYS A 113 19.04 26.13 -4.72
N LYS A 114 18.50 25.86 -3.50
CA LYS A 114 18.72 26.64 -2.22
C LYS A 114 18.48 25.79 -0.91
N LYS A 115 18.83 26.27 0.33
CA LYS A 115 19.28 25.48 1.54
C LYS A 115 18.76 25.95 2.96
N LEU A 116 18.40 25.05 3.94
CA LEU A 116 18.05 25.23 5.42
C LEU A 116 18.17 23.87 6.27
N VAL A 117 18.26 23.80 7.64
CA VAL A 117 18.87 22.64 8.46
C VAL A 117 18.35 22.25 9.92
N VAL A 118 18.46 20.96 10.44
CA VAL A 118 18.21 20.37 11.86
C VAL A 118 18.92 18.95 12.21
N ILE A 119 18.98 18.40 13.49
CA ILE A 119 19.71 17.15 14.05
C ILE A 119 19.00 16.27 15.22
N ALA A 120 19.04 14.87 15.32
CA ALA A 120 18.82 13.85 16.49
C ALA A 120 18.57 12.26 16.23
N SER A 121 18.99 11.23 17.07
CA SER A 121 18.83 9.71 16.84
C SER A 121 18.84 8.63 18.04
N GLY A 122 18.65 7.26 17.85
CA GLY A 122 18.77 6.09 18.87
C GLY A 122 18.54 4.57 18.42
N ASN A 123 18.70 3.45 19.25
CA ASN A 123 18.69 1.95 18.90
C ASN A 123 18.40 0.81 20.01
N ARG A 124 18.02 -0.49 19.70
CA ARG A 124 17.55 -1.68 20.60
C ARG A 124 16.98 -3.03 19.90
N TYR A 125 16.40 -4.08 20.62
CA TYR A 125 15.89 -5.49 20.19
C TYR A 125 14.90 -6.31 21.18
N ALA A 126 14.20 -7.51 21.06
CA ALA A 126 13.61 -8.48 20.01
C ALA A 126 12.72 -9.77 20.46
N VAL A 127 12.07 -10.60 19.52
CA VAL A 127 11.54 -12.08 19.55
C VAL A 127 10.02 -12.44 19.94
N ASP A 128 9.18 -13.52 19.58
CA ASP A 128 8.83 -14.52 18.45
C ASP A 128 7.31 -15.13 18.36
N PHE A 129 6.90 -16.42 18.02
CA PHE A 129 5.52 -16.86 17.43
C PHE A 129 4.84 -18.29 17.74
N GLY A 130 3.61 -18.69 17.19
CA GLY A 130 3.15 -20.14 17.05
C GLY A 130 1.70 -20.80 16.85
N ALA A 131 0.55 -20.22 16.41
CA ALA A 131 -0.82 -20.78 16.78
C ALA A 131 -1.90 -21.32 15.75
N MET A 132 -1.74 -21.39 14.42
CA MET A 132 -2.88 -21.35 13.46
C MET A 132 -3.67 -22.63 13.05
N ALA A 133 -3.35 -23.85 13.52
CA ALA A 133 -3.74 -25.10 12.82
C ALA A 133 -5.21 -25.64 12.97
N LYS A 134 -6.14 -24.96 13.65
CA LYS A 134 -7.32 -25.65 14.27
C LYS A 134 -8.69 -25.54 13.58
N ASN A 135 -8.85 -24.76 12.50
CA ASN A 135 -10.19 -24.31 12.06
C ASN A 135 -10.87 -25.10 10.91
N MET A 136 -10.15 -25.93 10.15
CA MET A 136 -10.63 -26.43 8.84
C MET A 136 -11.78 -27.46 8.88
N THR A 137 -12.05 -28.09 10.03
CA THR A 137 -12.82 -29.35 10.10
C THR A 137 -14.35 -29.21 10.13
N ARG A 138 -14.88 -28.00 9.92
CA ARG A 138 -16.31 -27.68 10.02
C ARG A 138 -17.04 -27.54 8.67
N GLU A 139 -16.34 -27.20 7.59
CA GLU A 139 -16.99 -26.86 6.31
C GLU A 139 -17.39 -28.07 5.47
N LEU A 140 -16.72 -29.22 5.67
CA LEU A 140 -17.06 -30.51 5.05
C LEU A 140 -18.48 -30.98 5.37
N GLU A 141 -19.02 -30.61 6.53
CA GLU A 141 -20.33 -31.06 7.02
C GLU A 141 -21.51 -30.55 6.18
N LYS A 142 -21.31 -29.50 5.38
CA LYS A 142 -22.37 -28.84 4.59
C LYS A 142 -22.66 -29.48 3.23
N ASN A 143 -21.77 -30.34 2.73
CA ASN A 143 -21.76 -30.79 1.33
C ASN A 143 -21.85 -32.33 1.15
N VAL A 144 -22.10 -33.08 2.22
CA VAL A 144 -22.19 -34.55 2.19
C VAL A 144 -23.65 -35.00 2.28
N VAL A 145 -24.08 -35.86 1.35
CA VAL A 145 -25.49 -36.31 1.21
C VAL A 145 -25.96 -37.21 2.37
N ASP A 146 -25.03 -37.87 3.08
CA ASP A 146 -25.29 -38.62 4.31
C ASP A 146 -24.75 -37.85 5.53
N PRO A 147 -25.62 -37.22 6.35
CA PRO A 147 -25.21 -36.51 7.56
C PRO A 147 -24.53 -37.39 8.62
N SER A 148 -24.73 -38.71 8.60
CA SER A 148 -24.14 -39.64 9.56
C SER A 148 -22.66 -39.95 9.28
N LEU A 149 -22.21 -39.77 8.03
CA LEU A 149 -20.86 -40.13 7.59
C LEU A 149 -19.75 -39.43 8.39
N ARG A 150 -19.95 -38.15 8.74
CA ARG A 150 -18.98 -37.39 9.56
C ARG A 150 -18.87 -37.94 10.99
N ALA A 151 -19.99 -38.33 11.60
CA ALA A 151 -20.02 -38.89 12.94
C ALA A 151 -19.46 -40.34 13.00
N TRP A 152 -19.44 -41.04 11.86
CA TRP A 152 -18.80 -42.34 11.72
C TRP A 152 -17.27 -42.24 11.53
N ILE A 153 -16.78 -41.21 10.83
CA ILE A 153 -15.34 -41.05 10.54
C ILE A 153 -14.58 -40.32 11.67
N LEU A 154 -15.19 -39.32 12.32
CA LEU A 154 -14.52 -38.57 13.39
C LEU A 154 -14.61 -39.31 14.73
N PRO A 155 -13.47 -39.69 15.36
CA PRO A 155 -13.48 -40.45 16.60
C PRO A 155 -13.99 -39.63 17.79
N THR A 156 -14.73 -40.28 18.68
CA THR A 156 -15.24 -39.73 19.95
C THR A 156 -14.91 -40.64 21.13
N PHE A 157 -13.83 -41.41 21.02
CA PHE A 157 -13.37 -42.31 22.07
C PHE A 157 -12.82 -41.53 23.28
N SER A 158 -12.83 -42.15 24.45
CA SER A 158 -12.32 -41.53 25.69
C SER A 158 -10.82 -41.18 25.67
N THR A 159 -10.09 -41.63 24.66
CA THR A 159 -8.66 -41.35 24.42
C THR A 159 -8.40 -40.34 23.30
N THR A 160 -9.42 -39.83 22.60
CA THR A 160 -9.26 -38.98 21.42
C THR A 160 -8.66 -37.60 21.77
N THR A 161 -7.51 -37.28 21.18
CA THR A 161 -6.85 -35.97 21.30
C THR A 161 -7.24 -35.01 20.15
N THR A 162 -6.86 -33.73 20.27
CA THR A 162 -6.98 -32.77 19.14
C THR A 162 -6.24 -33.27 17.89
N THR A 163 -5.10 -33.95 18.04
CA THR A 163 -4.32 -34.48 16.92
C THR A 163 -5.10 -35.57 16.19
N ASP A 164 -5.72 -36.49 16.92
CA ASP A 164 -6.51 -37.59 16.34
C ASP A 164 -7.73 -37.07 15.57
N THR A 165 -8.40 -36.02 16.09
CA THR A 165 -9.48 -35.34 15.36
C THR A 165 -9.00 -34.71 14.05
N ILE A 166 -7.82 -34.09 14.03
CA ILE A 166 -7.23 -33.49 12.82
C ILE A 166 -6.85 -34.57 11.82
N VAL A 167 -6.21 -35.66 12.26
CA VAL A 167 -5.83 -36.81 11.43
C VAL A 167 -7.07 -37.46 10.80
N ALA A 168 -8.12 -37.72 11.58
CA ALA A 168 -9.37 -38.28 11.06
C ALA A 168 -10.05 -37.35 10.04
N SER A 169 -9.99 -36.03 10.26
CA SER A 169 -10.54 -35.04 9.32
C SER A 169 -9.77 -35.01 7.99
N ALA A 170 -8.44 -35.07 8.04
CA ALA A 170 -7.59 -35.14 6.84
C ALA A 170 -7.79 -36.47 6.07
N ILE A 171 -8.02 -37.58 6.78
CA ILE A 171 -8.41 -38.86 6.18
C ILE A 171 -9.78 -38.74 5.50
N MET A 172 -10.77 -38.10 6.12
CA MET A 172 -12.09 -37.85 5.50
C MET A 172 -11.97 -37.09 4.17
N MET A 173 -11.18 -36.01 4.13
CA MET A 173 -10.87 -35.28 2.90
C MET A 173 -10.21 -36.19 1.86
N SER A 174 -9.16 -36.92 2.24
CA SER A 174 -8.43 -37.82 1.34
C SER A 174 -9.30 -38.96 0.78
N SER A 175 -10.34 -39.38 1.51
CA SER A 175 -11.33 -40.37 1.07
C SER A 175 -12.34 -39.84 0.06
N MET A 176 -12.66 -38.54 0.08
CA MET A 176 -13.69 -37.94 -0.78
C MET A 176 -13.13 -37.09 -1.95
N LYS A 177 -11.80 -36.95 -2.07
CA LYS A 177 -11.06 -36.22 -3.14
C LYS A 177 -11.29 -36.64 -4.61
N LYS A 178 -12.20 -37.59 -4.88
CA LYS A 178 -12.68 -37.92 -6.23
C LYS A 178 -14.02 -37.25 -6.57
N TYR A 179 -14.62 -36.57 -5.60
CA TYR A 179 -15.94 -35.96 -5.66
C TYR A 179 -15.92 -34.47 -5.28
N PHE A 180 -14.85 -34.02 -4.62
CA PHE A 180 -14.62 -32.63 -4.24
C PHE A 180 -13.13 -32.28 -4.43
N ASP A 181 -12.86 -31.11 -4.99
CA ASP A 181 -11.57 -30.45 -4.91
C ASP A 181 -11.47 -29.68 -3.58
N TYR A 182 -10.27 -29.62 -2.99
CA TYR A 182 -10.03 -28.99 -1.70
C TYR A 182 -9.09 -27.79 -1.84
N GLU A 183 -9.68 -26.61 -2.04
CA GLU A 183 -8.94 -25.34 -2.02
C GLU A 183 -8.95 -24.73 -0.61
N PHE A 184 -7.76 -24.35 -0.14
CA PHE A 184 -7.60 -23.52 1.06
C PHE A 184 -7.69 -22.04 0.68
N CYS A 185 -8.90 -21.55 0.43
CA CYS A 185 -9.12 -20.10 0.36
C CYS A 185 -9.07 -19.53 1.79
N LEU A 186 -8.07 -18.70 2.07
CA LEU A 186 -8.09 -17.86 3.26
C LEU A 186 -9.08 -16.72 2.99
N GLU A 187 -10.08 -16.55 3.87
CA GLU A 187 -10.86 -15.32 3.85
C GLU A 187 -9.89 -14.14 4.04
N CYS A 188 -9.98 -13.13 3.18
CA CYS A 188 -9.26 -11.86 3.33
C CYS A 188 -10.27 -10.72 3.43
N GLY A 189 -9.90 -9.65 4.12
CA GLY A 189 -10.76 -8.48 4.28
C GLY A 189 -10.53 -7.74 5.59
N ILE A 190 -10.85 -6.44 5.57
CA ILE A 190 -10.63 -5.52 6.68
C ILE A 190 -11.81 -5.60 7.67
N PRO A 191 -11.59 -5.88 8.97
CA PRO A 191 -12.64 -5.96 10.01
C PRO A 191 -13.28 -4.60 10.35
N SER A 192 -12.49 -3.53 10.39
CA SER A 192 -13.00 -2.16 10.39
C SER A 192 -12.01 -1.19 9.78
N VAL A 193 -12.52 -0.09 9.25
CA VAL A 193 -11.77 1.06 8.76
C VAL A 193 -12.16 2.26 9.62
N THR A 194 -11.15 3.02 10.06
CA THR A 194 -11.31 4.33 10.70
C THR A 194 -10.64 5.39 9.84
N LEU A 195 -11.44 6.31 9.29
CA LEU A 195 -10.93 7.54 8.68
C LEU A 195 -10.83 8.60 9.76
N GLU A 196 -9.63 9.13 10.00
CA GLU A 196 -9.40 10.24 10.91
C GLU A 196 -9.74 11.60 10.26
N GLY A 197 -9.68 12.67 11.04
CA GLY A 197 -10.02 14.03 10.59
C GLY A 197 -11.52 14.30 10.55
N GLU A 198 -11.86 15.43 9.95
CA GLU A 198 -13.21 15.85 9.60
C GLU A 198 -13.51 15.44 8.14
N LYS A 199 -14.78 15.55 7.69
CA LYS A 199 -15.14 15.16 6.30
C LYS A 199 -14.46 16.09 5.29
N GLU A 200 -14.41 17.35 5.68
CA GLU A 200 -13.85 18.49 5.01
C GLU A 200 -12.37 18.31 4.64
N ASP A 201 -11.60 17.57 5.45
CA ASP A 201 -10.19 17.23 5.15
C ASP A 201 -10.09 16.30 3.92
N TRP A 202 -11.01 15.35 3.80
CA TRP A 202 -11.08 14.42 2.68
C TRP A 202 -11.68 15.07 1.42
N GLU A 203 -12.61 16.02 1.59
CA GLU A 203 -13.13 16.86 0.51
C GLU A 203 -12.05 17.81 -0.04
N ASP A 204 -11.18 18.37 0.81
CA ASP A 204 -10.01 19.17 0.41
C ASP A 204 -8.98 18.31 -0.36
N ILE A 205 -8.68 17.08 0.07
CA ILE A 205 -7.84 16.16 -0.74
C ILE A 205 -8.47 15.87 -2.11
N LEU A 206 -9.79 15.63 -2.15
CA LEU A 206 -10.52 15.41 -3.41
C LEU A 206 -10.51 16.66 -4.31
N GLN A 207 -10.51 17.87 -3.74
CA GLN A 207 -10.35 19.13 -4.48
C GLN A 207 -8.91 19.32 -4.97
N ARG A 208 -7.89 19.02 -4.15
CA ARG A 208 -6.48 19.19 -4.50
C ARG A 208 -6.04 18.36 -5.70
N ILE A 209 -6.56 17.12 -5.86
CA ILE A 209 -6.20 16.27 -7.01
C ILE A 209 -6.69 16.81 -8.36
N GLU A 210 -7.63 17.76 -8.39
CA GLU A 210 -8.00 18.46 -9.64
C GLU A 210 -6.78 19.12 -10.31
N LYS A 211 -5.79 19.57 -9.51
CA LYS A 211 -4.53 20.17 -9.99
C LYS A 211 -3.73 19.23 -10.90
N LEU A 212 -3.88 17.91 -10.76
CA LEU A 212 -3.19 16.92 -11.60
C LEU A 212 -3.56 17.05 -13.09
N LYS A 213 -4.75 17.56 -13.41
CA LYS A 213 -5.24 17.75 -14.78
C LYS A 213 -4.40 18.72 -15.62
N GLU A 214 -3.62 19.59 -14.98
CA GLU A 214 -2.78 20.59 -15.64
C GLU A 214 -1.46 20.02 -16.19
N TYR A 215 -1.00 18.86 -15.69
CA TYR A 215 0.32 18.31 -16.02
C TYR A 215 0.30 17.26 -17.16
N GLY A 216 -0.75 17.23 -17.96
CA GLY A 216 -0.84 16.39 -19.16
C GLY A 216 -1.46 15.00 -18.97
N VAL A 217 -1.42 14.19 -20.03
CA VAL A 217 -2.27 12.99 -20.17
C VAL A 217 -1.99 11.90 -19.13
N GLU A 218 -0.73 11.68 -18.74
CA GLU A 218 -0.37 10.72 -17.69
C GLU A 218 -0.98 11.11 -16.33
N ALA A 219 -0.87 12.40 -15.96
CA ALA A 219 -1.43 12.93 -14.72
C ALA A 219 -2.97 13.02 -14.71
N VAL A 220 -3.60 13.24 -15.87
CA VAL A 220 -5.07 13.11 -16.03
C VAL A 220 -5.50 11.64 -15.82
N GLY A 221 -4.76 10.68 -16.39
CA GLY A 221 -5.02 9.25 -16.19
C GLY A 221 -4.92 8.85 -14.72
N TRP A 222 -3.89 9.35 -14.02
CA TRP A 222 -3.74 9.15 -12.58
C TRP A 222 -4.87 9.78 -11.76
N TYR A 223 -5.30 11.02 -12.08
CA TYR A 223 -6.48 11.64 -11.48
C TYR A 223 -7.73 10.75 -11.61
N HIS A 224 -7.94 10.11 -12.77
CA HIS A 224 -9.06 9.19 -12.96
C HIS A 224 -8.98 7.93 -12.07
N LEU A 225 -7.78 7.47 -11.68
CA LEU A 225 -7.61 6.39 -10.70
C LEU A 225 -7.85 6.85 -9.26
N LEU A 226 -7.35 8.04 -8.87
CA LEU A 226 -7.49 8.55 -7.51
C LEU A 226 -8.91 9.01 -7.16
N ARG A 227 -9.61 9.65 -8.11
CA ARG A 227 -10.89 10.31 -7.85
C ARG A 227 -11.98 9.38 -7.29
N PRO A 228 -12.22 8.14 -7.80
CA PRO A 228 -13.24 7.26 -7.25
C PRO A 228 -12.90 6.78 -5.83
N VAL A 229 -11.62 6.57 -5.54
CA VAL A 229 -11.13 6.21 -4.20
C VAL A 229 -11.44 7.31 -3.20
N LEU A 230 -10.99 8.53 -3.48
CA LEU A 230 -11.16 9.68 -2.59
C LEU A 230 -12.63 10.09 -2.44
N ALA A 231 -13.43 10.03 -3.52
CA ALA A 231 -14.87 10.28 -3.44
C ALA A 231 -15.60 9.25 -2.56
N GLN A 232 -15.13 8.00 -2.51
CA GLN A 232 -15.70 6.98 -1.62
C GLN A 232 -15.22 7.11 -0.17
N PHE A 233 -14.03 7.67 0.07
CA PHE A 233 -13.58 8.03 1.41
C PHE A 233 -14.45 9.16 1.98
N VAL A 234 -14.78 10.17 1.16
CA VAL A 234 -15.73 11.24 1.52
C VAL A 234 -17.13 10.68 1.79
N SER A 235 -17.68 9.85 0.89
CA SER A 235 -19.04 9.31 1.05
C SER A 235 -19.19 8.34 2.24
N ALA A 236 -18.09 7.74 2.71
CA ALA A 236 -18.05 6.95 3.93
C ALA A 236 -18.30 7.79 5.21
N PHE A 237 -18.25 9.13 5.16
CA PHE A 237 -18.76 9.96 6.25
C PHE A 237 -20.28 10.01 6.28
N ASP A 238 -20.94 9.97 5.11
CA ASP A 238 -22.39 10.11 4.94
C ASP A 238 -23.14 8.77 5.16
N ASP A 239 -22.78 7.70 4.43
CA ASP A 239 -23.35 6.35 4.64
C ASP A 239 -22.28 5.25 4.81
N ARG A 240 -21.91 5.09 6.08
CA ARG A 240 -21.00 4.07 6.63
C ARG A 240 -21.49 2.63 6.46
N LYS A 241 -22.80 2.41 6.25
CA LYS A 241 -23.43 1.08 6.27
C LYS A 241 -23.93 0.61 4.91
N SER A 242 -24.00 1.51 3.93
CA SER A 242 -24.23 1.24 2.51
C SER A 242 -23.51 -0.03 2.03
N LYS A 243 -24.17 -0.77 1.15
CA LYS A 243 -23.60 -1.99 0.56
C LYS A 243 -22.40 -1.62 -0.33
N GLU A 244 -22.51 -0.47 -0.98
CA GLU A 244 -21.57 0.15 -1.90
C GLU A 244 -20.24 0.46 -1.20
N ASN A 245 -20.28 1.06 -0.01
CA ASN A 245 -19.07 1.28 0.81
C ASN A 245 -18.41 -0.05 1.20
N LYS A 246 -19.19 -1.05 1.63
CA LYS A 246 -18.63 -2.37 2.00
C LYS A 246 -17.98 -3.08 0.82
N GLU A 247 -18.63 -3.09 -0.35
CA GLU A 247 -18.06 -3.67 -1.56
C GLU A 247 -16.79 -2.94 -2.02
N PHE A 248 -16.74 -1.61 -1.90
CA PHE A 248 -15.53 -0.84 -2.21
C PHE A 248 -14.36 -1.22 -1.27
N TRP A 249 -14.58 -1.27 0.04
CA TRP A 249 -13.54 -1.66 0.99
C TRP A 249 -13.23 -3.17 0.97
N GLY A 250 -14.05 -3.98 0.30
CA GLY A 250 -13.71 -5.35 -0.12
C GLY A 250 -12.84 -5.43 -1.38
N LYS A 251 -12.79 -4.36 -2.19
CA LYS A 251 -12.02 -4.27 -3.46
C LYS A 251 -10.69 -3.50 -3.31
N VAL A 252 -10.24 -3.31 -2.07
CA VAL A 252 -8.94 -2.73 -1.69
C VAL A 252 -7.81 -3.43 -2.43
N CYS A 253 -7.73 -4.75 -2.25
CA CYS A 253 -6.99 -5.67 -3.08
C CYS A 253 -8.02 -6.50 -3.84
N HIS A 254 -7.90 -6.64 -5.16
CA HIS A 254 -8.88 -7.35 -5.99
C HIS A 254 -8.21 -8.39 -6.88
N ARG A 255 -8.84 -9.57 -6.92
CA ARG A 255 -8.56 -10.68 -7.81
C ARG A 255 -9.78 -11.60 -7.84
N ASP A 256 -10.27 -11.93 -9.03
CA ASP A 256 -11.18 -13.07 -9.21
C ASP A 256 -10.34 -14.30 -9.61
N GLY A 257 -10.05 -15.19 -8.65
CA GLY A 257 -9.29 -16.42 -8.91
C GLY A 257 -8.65 -17.03 -7.65
N GLY A 258 -8.58 -18.35 -7.60
CA GLY A 258 -8.19 -19.13 -6.40
C GLY A 258 -6.69 -19.14 -6.05
N GLY A 259 -6.39 -19.44 -4.80
CA GLY A 259 -5.04 -19.65 -4.24
C GLY A 259 -4.39 -18.43 -3.57
N SER A 260 -3.48 -18.71 -2.63
CA SER A 260 -2.72 -17.71 -1.87
C SER A 260 -1.63 -17.03 -2.71
N GLY A 261 -1.56 -15.70 -2.66
CA GLY A 261 -0.38 -14.90 -3.05
C GLY A 261 0.02 -14.98 -4.52
N PRO A 262 -0.66 -14.24 -5.43
CA PRO A 262 -0.11 -13.93 -6.75
C PRO A 262 1.16 -13.06 -6.61
N PRO A 263 2.06 -13.04 -7.59
CA PRO A 263 3.13 -12.04 -7.65
C PRO A 263 2.59 -10.62 -7.88
N PHE A 264 1.37 -10.45 -8.41
CA PHE A 264 0.79 -9.14 -8.72
C PHE A 264 -0.23 -8.63 -7.69
N LEU A 265 -0.09 -7.36 -7.32
CA LEU A 265 -1.05 -6.55 -6.59
C LEU A 265 -2.07 -5.95 -7.57
N GLY A 266 -3.36 -6.25 -7.36
CA GLY A 266 -4.49 -5.59 -8.01
C GLY A 266 -5.46 -5.03 -6.99
N GLY A 267 -6.45 -4.26 -7.43
CA GLY A 267 -7.41 -3.55 -6.56
C GLY A 267 -7.18 -2.04 -6.52
N TRP A 268 -8.06 -1.29 -5.86
CA TRP A 268 -8.00 0.18 -5.97
C TRP A 268 -6.76 0.80 -5.32
N VAL A 269 -6.06 0.05 -4.47
CA VAL A 269 -4.79 0.47 -3.87
C VAL A 269 -3.70 0.78 -4.91
N THR A 270 -3.77 0.23 -6.13
CA THR A 270 -2.78 0.51 -7.18
C THR A 270 -2.85 1.94 -7.72
N ALA A 271 -3.89 2.72 -7.38
CA ALA A 271 -3.91 4.18 -7.63
C ALA A 271 -2.80 4.94 -6.87
N PHE A 272 -2.21 4.35 -5.83
CA PHE A 272 -1.04 4.86 -5.12
C PHE A 272 0.30 4.27 -5.64
N CYS A 273 0.24 3.47 -6.71
CA CYS A 273 1.36 2.86 -7.44
C CYS A 273 1.21 3.10 -8.95
N ALA A 274 0.92 4.35 -9.33
CA ALA A 274 0.70 4.76 -10.72
C ALA A 274 2.01 5.04 -11.48
N PHE A 275 3.10 5.35 -10.76
CA PHE A 275 4.44 5.58 -11.30
C PHE A 275 5.49 4.80 -10.52
N ASP A 276 6.50 4.29 -11.23
CA ASP A 276 7.73 3.78 -10.63
C ASP A 276 8.63 4.92 -10.13
N GLU A 277 9.77 4.55 -9.52
CA GLU A 277 10.69 5.46 -8.84
C GLU A 277 11.39 6.44 -9.83
N ASP A 278 11.47 6.06 -11.12
CA ASP A 278 11.96 6.90 -12.23
C ASP A 278 10.86 7.79 -12.85
N GLY A 279 9.61 7.69 -12.38
CA GLY A 279 8.48 8.46 -12.91
C GLY A 279 7.92 7.93 -14.24
N LYS A 280 8.13 6.65 -14.57
CA LYS A 280 7.47 5.97 -15.68
C LYS A 280 6.10 5.43 -15.22
N TRP A 281 5.10 5.61 -16.08
CA TRP A 281 3.72 5.18 -15.84
C TRP A 281 3.61 3.64 -15.77
N LEU A 282 2.98 3.14 -14.70
CA LEU A 282 2.69 1.72 -14.45
C LEU A 282 1.26 1.32 -14.81
N GLY A 283 0.37 2.30 -15.04
CA GLY A 283 -1.02 2.05 -15.42
C GLY A 283 -1.21 1.53 -16.84
N HIS A 284 -2.46 1.37 -17.26
CA HIS A 284 -2.82 0.91 -18.61
C HIS A 284 -2.06 1.69 -19.69
N ARG A 285 -1.43 0.95 -20.63
CA ARG A 285 -0.49 1.48 -21.62
C ARG A 285 -1.15 2.54 -22.50
N PHE A 286 -0.55 3.72 -22.63
CA PHE A 286 -1.02 4.72 -23.58
C PHE A 286 -0.79 4.31 -25.05
N LYS A 287 -1.72 4.69 -25.93
CA LYS A 287 -1.57 4.52 -27.39
C LYS A 287 -0.32 5.28 -27.87
N LYS A 288 0.40 4.72 -28.83
CA LYS A 288 1.71 5.24 -29.30
C LYS A 288 1.64 6.71 -29.71
N GLY A 289 2.49 7.55 -29.14
CA GLY A 289 2.59 8.98 -29.46
C GLY A 289 1.73 9.91 -28.60
N ILE A 290 0.85 9.38 -27.75
CA ILE A 290 -0.06 10.19 -26.91
C ILE A 290 0.67 10.92 -25.77
N VAL A 291 1.75 10.36 -25.23
CA VAL A 291 2.52 10.93 -24.11
C VAL A 291 3.57 11.95 -24.60
N GLU A 292 3.94 11.86 -25.87
CA GLU A 292 4.91 12.72 -26.54
C GLU A 292 4.25 13.87 -27.31
N ALA A 293 2.94 13.82 -27.54
CA ALA A 293 2.20 14.81 -28.31
C ALA A 293 2.14 16.19 -27.61
N THR A 294 2.56 17.24 -28.31
CA THR A 294 2.40 18.64 -27.87
C THR A 294 0.96 19.15 -27.99
N SER A 295 0.12 18.48 -28.79
CA SER A 295 -1.34 18.67 -28.81
C SER A 295 -2.04 17.37 -29.19
N LEU A 296 -3.20 17.12 -28.56
CA LEU A 296 -4.01 15.93 -28.80
C LEU A 296 -5.23 16.29 -29.67
N LEU A 297 -5.59 15.41 -30.59
CA LEU A 297 -6.78 15.56 -31.44
C LEU A 297 -8.02 15.02 -30.70
N GLY A 298 -9.08 15.82 -30.65
CA GLY A 298 -10.35 15.47 -29.99
C GLY A 298 -10.70 16.43 -28.85
N LEU A 299 -11.45 15.94 -27.86
CA LEU A 299 -11.72 16.68 -26.61
C LEU A 299 -10.47 16.69 -25.70
N PRO A 300 -10.23 17.76 -24.93
CA PRO A 300 -9.11 17.79 -23.97
C PRO A 300 -9.27 16.67 -22.93
N PRO A 301 -8.19 15.91 -22.60
CA PRO A 301 -8.33 14.71 -21.76
C PRO A 301 -9.02 14.96 -20.42
N HIS A 302 -8.76 16.11 -19.80
CA HIS A 302 -9.32 16.51 -18.50
C HIS A 302 -10.85 16.78 -18.52
N THR A 303 -11.48 16.81 -19.70
CA THR A 303 -12.94 17.00 -19.86
C THR A 303 -13.72 15.68 -19.99
N LEU A 304 -13.02 14.55 -20.18
CA LEU A 304 -13.65 13.25 -20.40
C LEU A 304 -14.13 12.60 -19.09
N SER A 305 -15.06 11.65 -19.19
CA SER A 305 -15.27 10.68 -18.11
C SER A 305 -14.07 9.72 -18.03
N ALA A 306 -13.89 9.03 -16.90
CA ALA A 306 -12.82 8.04 -16.78
C ALA A 306 -12.94 6.93 -17.85
N SER A 307 -14.17 6.48 -18.15
CA SER A 307 -14.42 5.46 -19.17
C SER A 307 -14.01 5.94 -20.57
N ASP A 308 -14.39 7.18 -20.92
CA ASP A 308 -14.06 7.76 -22.22
C ASP A 308 -12.56 8.04 -22.34
N PHE A 309 -11.92 8.48 -21.25
CA PHE A 309 -10.48 8.70 -21.17
C PHE A 309 -9.70 7.43 -21.49
N PHE A 310 -9.97 6.33 -20.77
CA PHE A 310 -9.25 5.07 -21.01
C PHE A 310 -9.53 4.52 -22.41
N ALA A 311 -10.80 4.47 -22.85
CA ALA A 311 -11.14 4.03 -24.21
C ALA A 311 -10.48 4.90 -25.32
N THR A 312 -10.33 6.21 -25.09
CA THR A 312 -9.70 7.14 -26.03
C THR A 312 -8.18 6.99 -26.06
N PHE A 313 -7.52 6.89 -24.90
CA PHE A 313 -6.07 7.07 -24.80
C PHE A 313 -5.24 5.81 -24.50
N THR A 314 -5.80 4.71 -24.00
CA THR A 314 -5.03 3.47 -23.69
C THR A 314 -5.22 2.35 -24.71
N ASP A 315 -4.17 1.54 -24.89
CA ASP A 315 -4.11 0.39 -25.80
C ASP A 315 -4.15 -0.91 -24.98
N ASP A 316 -5.32 -1.54 -24.98
CA ASP A 316 -5.58 -2.79 -24.26
C ASP A 316 -5.10 -4.04 -25.02
N GLY A 317 -4.65 -3.91 -26.28
CA GLY A 317 -4.43 -5.03 -27.21
C GLY A 317 -3.30 -6.00 -26.88
N ASN A 318 -2.72 -5.92 -25.67
CA ASN A 318 -1.51 -6.63 -25.28
C ASN A 318 -1.55 -7.19 -23.83
N TRP A 319 -2.68 -7.08 -23.14
CA TRP A 319 -2.97 -7.73 -21.85
C TRP A 319 -4.02 -8.83 -22.04
N ASP A 320 -4.00 -9.87 -21.20
CA ASP A 320 -4.97 -10.96 -21.31
C ASP A 320 -6.37 -10.49 -20.88
N GLN A 321 -7.35 -10.63 -21.78
CA GLN A 321 -8.75 -10.28 -21.49
C GLN A 321 -9.40 -11.19 -20.44
N ASN A 322 -8.72 -12.27 -20.04
CA ASN A 322 -9.12 -13.14 -18.94
C ASN A 322 -8.60 -12.66 -17.56
N GLU A 323 -7.74 -11.64 -17.48
CA GLU A 323 -7.30 -11.09 -16.17
C GLU A 323 -8.32 -10.10 -15.59
N PRO A 324 -8.83 -10.33 -14.35
CA PRO A 324 -9.91 -9.56 -13.76
C PRO A 324 -9.46 -8.14 -13.36
N THR A 325 -9.58 -7.21 -14.31
CA THR A 325 -9.23 -5.80 -14.12
C THR A 325 -10.33 -5.07 -13.33
N LEU A 326 -10.05 -4.66 -12.09
CA LEU A 326 -11.01 -3.91 -11.28
C LEU A 326 -11.44 -2.62 -12.01
N SER A 327 -12.75 -2.38 -12.04
CA SER A 327 -13.34 -1.16 -12.59
C SER A 327 -14.28 -0.49 -11.57
N ILE A 328 -14.08 0.79 -11.28
CA ILE A 328 -14.92 1.59 -10.38
C ILE A 328 -15.21 2.96 -11.03
N ALA A 329 -16.49 3.31 -11.19
CA ALA A 329 -16.93 4.58 -11.79
C ALA A 329 -16.30 4.89 -13.18
N GLY A 330 -16.02 3.85 -13.97
CA GLY A 330 -15.36 3.96 -15.29
C GLY A 330 -13.83 4.06 -15.25
N ALA A 331 -13.22 4.17 -14.07
CA ALA A 331 -11.77 4.04 -13.91
C ALA A 331 -11.40 2.56 -13.84
N ARG A 332 -10.32 2.19 -14.55
CA ARG A 332 -9.80 0.82 -14.64
C ARG A 332 -8.43 0.76 -13.95
N TYR A 333 -8.31 -0.10 -12.94
CA TYR A 333 -7.11 -0.18 -12.09
C TYR A 333 -6.18 -1.27 -12.62
N HIS A 334 -4.92 -0.90 -12.84
CA HIS A 334 -3.88 -1.80 -13.29
C HIS A 334 -3.42 -2.76 -12.19
N LEU A 335 -2.74 -3.82 -12.61
CA LEU A 335 -1.93 -4.68 -11.75
C LEU A 335 -0.50 -4.11 -11.63
N VAL A 336 0.16 -4.34 -10.50
CA VAL A 336 1.55 -3.96 -10.22
C VAL A 336 2.25 -5.18 -9.65
N ASP A 337 3.47 -5.52 -10.09
CA ASP A 337 4.22 -6.62 -9.45
C ASP A 337 4.58 -6.26 -8.00
N SER A 338 4.50 -7.23 -7.09
CA SER A 338 4.76 -7.04 -5.66
C SER A 338 6.20 -6.60 -5.37
N ASP A 339 7.14 -6.97 -6.25
CA ASP A 339 8.54 -6.49 -6.21
C ASP A 339 8.71 -5.13 -6.90
N GLU A 340 7.81 -4.76 -7.82
CA GLU A 340 7.75 -3.44 -8.48
C GLU A 340 6.93 -2.38 -7.72
N ILE A 341 6.36 -2.70 -6.54
CA ILE A 341 5.70 -1.70 -5.67
C ILE A 341 6.73 -0.59 -5.33
N PRO A 342 6.49 0.67 -5.77
CA PRO A 342 7.46 1.75 -5.62
C PRO A 342 7.63 2.15 -4.15
N VAL A 343 8.82 2.64 -3.78
CA VAL A 343 9.05 3.15 -2.41
C VAL A 343 8.04 4.21 -2.00
N GLY A 344 7.63 4.16 -0.74
CA GLY A 344 6.83 5.19 -0.08
C GLY A 344 7.69 6.35 0.43
N CYS A 345 8.83 6.66 -0.20
CA CYS A 345 9.70 7.74 0.25
C CYS A 345 10.46 8.41 -0.90
N THR A 346 10.88 9.65 -0.68
CA THR A 346 11.71 10.42 -1.59
C THR A 346 12.84 11.12 -0.83
N GLY A 347 13.93 11.43 -1.53
CA GLY A 347 15.14 12.04 -0.97
C GLY A 347 15.54 13.31 -1.74
N VAL A 348 16.17 14.25 -1.04
CA VAL A 348 16.75 15.46 -1.62
C VAL A 348 18.12 15.72 -1.01
N ASP A 349 19.10 16.02 -1.88
CA ASP A 349 20.43 16.46 -1.44
C ASP A 349 20.32 17.82 -0.74
N VAL A 350 20.81 17.88 0.50
CA VAL A 350 20.84 19.07 1.35
C VAL A 350 22.27 19.24 1.84
N LEU A 351 22.96 20.25 1.35
CA LEU A 351 24.21 20.68 1.97
C LEU A 351 23.90 21.24 3.38
N VAL A 352 24.74 20.97 4.36
CA VAL A 352 24.73 21.62 5.68
C VAL A 352 25.87 22.66 5.70
N ASP A 353 25.79 23.62 6.61
CA ASP A 353 26.88 24.54 6.96
C ASP A 353 26.99 24.47 8.49
N ASP A 354 27.97 23.74 8.97
CA ASP A 354 28.26 23.65 10.40
C ASP A 354 29.42 24.61 10.71
N ASN A 355 29.04 25.86 11.01
CA ASN A 355 29.96 26.93 11.42
C ASN A 355 31.10 27.24 10.41
N GLY A 356 30.88 26.97 9.12
CA GLY A 356 31.86 27.13 8.04
C GLY A 356 32.28 25.83 7.34
N ASP A 357 32.05 24.66 7.97
CA ASP A 357 32.29 23.36 7.34
C ASP A 357 31.04 22.92 6.54
N GLU A 358 31.18 22.81 5.21
CA GLU A 358 30.07 22.43 4.31
C GLU A 358 29.93 20.90 4.18
N ILE A 359 29.05 20.31 4.99
CA ILE A 359 28.83 18.85 5.02
C ILE A 359 27.76 18.44 4.00
N PRO A 360 28.06 17.57 3.01
CA PRO A 360 27.06 17.10 2.05
C PRO A 360 26.13 16.06 2.69
N CYS A 361 24.84 16.37 2.78
CA CYS A 361 23.83 15.51 3.41
C CYS A 361 22.66 15.21 2.46
N MET A 362 21.77 14.31 2.88
CA MET A 362 20.49 14.03 2.23
C MET A 362 19.37 14.05 3.28
N MET A 363 18.27 14.71 2.93
CA MET A 363 17.01 14.62 3.67
C MET A 363 16.06 13.67 2.95
N THR A 364 15.51 12.68 3.66
CA THR A 364 14.60 11.67 3.10
C THR A 364 13.28 11.70 3.86
N ALA A 365 12.15 11.76 3.16
CA ALA A 365 10.81 11.91 3.76
C ALA A 365 9.79 10.96 3.11
N GLY A 366 8.76 10.55 3.86
CA GLY A 366 7.70 9.67 3.34
C GLY A 366 6.97 8.83 4.39
N LEU A 367 6.47 7.68 3.94
CA LEU A 367 5.71 6.67 4.68
C LEU A 367 6.52 5.37 4.75
N PHE A 368 7.00 5.03 5.94
CA PHE A 368 8.11 4.08 6.12
C PHE A 368 7.74 2.75 6.78
N GLY A 369 6.46 2.54 7.08
CA GLY A 369 6.06 1.42 7.90
C GLY A 369 4.62 1.46 8.35
N THR A 370 4.31 0.47 9.19
CA THR A 370 3.02 0.21 9.81
C THR A 370 3.18 0.31 11.33
N GLU A 371 2.44 1.20 11.99
CA GLU A 371 2.35 1.24 13.46
C GLU A 371 1.28 0.25 13.92
N ILE A 372 1.63 -0.61 14.88
CA ILE A 372 0.70 -1.46 15.61
C ILE A 372 0.16 -0.67 16.81
N SER A 373 -1.16 -0.58 16.91
CA SER A 373 -1.88 0.21 17.91
C SER A 373 -3.11 -0.53 18.46
N GLY A 374 -3.80 0.08 19.41
CA GLY A 374 -4.92 -0.52 20.17
C GLY A 374 -4.43 -1.43 21.30
N ASP A 375 -5.24 -1.53 22.37
CA ASP A 375 -4.89 -2.32 23.56
C ASP A 375 -4.67 -3.81 23.25
N LEU A 376 -5.37 -4.31 22.23
CA LEU A 376 -5.25 -5.70 21.73
C LEU A 376 -4.17 -5.86 20.65
N ARG A 377 -3.41 -4.82 20.30
CA ARG A 377 -2.43 -4.80 19.20
C ARG A 377 -3.03 -5.27 17.86
N ASP A 378 -4.28 -4.92 17.58
CA ASP A 378 -5.08 -5.40 16.45
C ASP A 378 -5.33 -4.33 15.38
N THR A 379 -4.85 -3.10 15.62
CA THR A 379 -5.11 -1.92 14.80
C THR A 379 -3.82 -1.45 14.13
N VAL A 380 -3.88 -1.10 12.84
CA VAL A 380 -2.74 -0.64 12.04
C VAL A 380 -2.98 0.72 11.38
N ARG A 381 -1.92 1.53 11.29
CA ARG A 381 -1.89 2.76 10.49
C ARG A 381 -0.51 3.00 9.85
N PRO A 382 -0.43 3.76 8.75
CA PRO A 382 0.86 4.14 8.15
C PRO A 382 1.69 5.00 9.12
N VAL A 383 3.02 4.93 8.97
CA VAL A 383 3.97 5.79 9.71
C VAL A 383 4.64 6.77 8.77
N SER A 384 4.26 8.04 8.87
CA SER A 384 4.94 9.17 8.22
C SER A 384 6.16 9.63 9.02
N GLY A 385 7.21 10.11 8.33
CA GLY A 385 8.32 10.81 8.97
C GLY A 385 9.37 11.34 8.01
N TRP A 386 10.56 11.64 8.55
CA TRP A 386 11.77 11.97 7.79
C TRP A 386 13.07 11.59 8.50
N TRP A 387 14.16 11.57 7.74
CA TRP A 387 15.55 11.49 8.17
C TRP A 387 16.38 12.58 7.52
N MET A 388 17.52 12.91 8.15
CA MET A 388 18.58 13.76 7.63
C MET A 388 19.91 13.05 7.94
N PHE A 389 20.78 12.83 6.96
CA PHE A 389 22.02 12.09 7.16
C PHE A 389 23.16 12.60 6.27
N GLU A 390 24.40 12.46 6.75
CA GLU A 390 25.62 12.74 5.99
C GLU A 390 25.75 11.75 4.82
N LYS A 391 26.10 12.26 3.64
CA LYS A 391 26.38 11.41 2.48
C LYS A 391 27.79 10.85 2.59
N VAL A 392 27.95 9.57 2.24
CA VAL A 392 29.27 8.98 1.96
C VAL A 392 29.94 9.83 0.88
N THR A 393 31.12 10.37 1.17
CA THR A 393 31.99 10.97 0.17
C THR A 393 32.49 9.88 -0.77
N GLU A 394 32.12 9.96 -2.04
CA GLU A 394 32.77 9.16 -3.07
C GLU A 394 34.25 9.56 -3.11
N PRO A 395 35.20 8.60 -3.15
CA PRO A 395 36.60 8.94 -3.35
C PRO A 395 36.75 9.56 -4.73
N GLU A 396 37.49 10.65 -4.84
CA GLU A 396 37.74 11.33 -6.12
C GLU A 396 38.21 10.33 -7.18
N GLU A 397 37.50 10.23 -8.31
CA GLU A 397 37.99 9.48 -9.47
C GLU A 397 39.30 10.14 -9.93
N LYS A 398 40.41 9.44 -9.68
CA LYS A 398 41.72 9.88 -10.13
C LYS A 398 41.74 9.96 -11.65
N THR A 399 41.76 11.19 -12.13
CA THR A 399 41.96 11.55 -13.53
C THR A 399 43.47 11.57 -13.81
N ASP A 400 44.02 10.37 -14.02
CA ASP A 400 45.35 10.12 -14.59
C ASP A 400 45.29 10.02 -16.13
#